data_AF-A0A838T239-F1
#
_entry.id   AF-A0A838T239-F1
#
_cell.length_a   1.000
_cell.length_b   1.000
_cell.length_c   1.000
_cell.angle_alpha   90.00
_cell.angle_beta   90.00
_cell.angle_gamma   90.00
#
_symmetry.space_group_name_H-M   'P 1'
#
loop_
_entity.id
_entity.type
_entity.pdbx_description
1 polymer ?
#
loop_
_entity_poly.entity_id
_entity_poly.type
_entity_poly.pdbx_seq_one_letter_code
_entity_poly.pdbx_strand_id
1 'polypeptide(L)' 'MKKLLGFIGMTIGGWAGWALGATFGMMTAFIVSMIGTGIGAYVAVRIANNYDI' A
#
# COMPACT_ATOMS: atom_id res chain seq x y z
N MET A 1 18.62 -7.38 -3.53
CA MET A 1 17.66 -7.67 -2.43
C MET A 1 16.36 -6.86 -2.48
N LYS A 2 16.27 -5.72 -3.21
CA LYS A 2 15.02 -4.91 -3.34
C LYS A 2 13.84 -5.62 -4.04
N LYS A 3 14.12 -6.54 -4.98
CA LYS A 3 13.08 -7.29 -5.72
C LYS A 3 12.31 -8.31 -4.86
N LEU A 4 12.99 -8.95 -3.90
CA LEU A 4 12.37 -9.93 -3.00
C LEU A 4 11.44 -9.26 -1.97
N LEU A 5 11.86 -8.11 -1.43
CA LEU A 5 11.02 -7.30 -0.54
C LEU A 5 9.77 -6.78 -1.26
N GLY A 6 9.88 -6.38 -2.53
CA GLY A 6 8.73 -6.03 -3.37
C GLY A 6 7.79 -7.20 -3.64
N PHE A 7 8.33 -8.40 -3.88
CA PHE A 7 7.53 -9.61 -4.12
C PHE A 7 6.77 -10.06 -2.87
N ILE A 8 7.42 -10.00 -1.70
CA ILE A 8 6.79 -10.31 -0.41
C ILE A 8 5.74 -9.27 -0.06
N GLY A 9 6.01 -7.98 -0.27
CA GLY A 9 5.03 -6.90 -0.09
C GLY A 9 3.82 -7.03 -1.01
N MET A 10 4.01 -7.41 -2.27
CA MET A 10 2.91 -7.68 -3.20
C MET A 10 2.08 -8.89 -2.79
N THR A 11 2.73 -9.95 -2.31
CA THR A 11 2.04 -11.18 -1.88
C THR A 11 1.21 -10.93 -0.62
N ILE A 12 1.81 -10.29 0.41
CA ILE A 12 1.13 -10.00 1.67
C ILE A 12 0.07 -8.91 1.49
N GLY A 13 0.37 -7.86 0.71
CA GLY A 13 -0.58 -6.79 0.40
C GLY A 13 -1.76 -7.26 -0.44
N GLY A 14 -1.54 -8.17 -1.39
CA GLY A 14 -2.60 -8.83 -2.15
C GLY A 14 -3.48 -9.72 -1.27
N TRP A 15 -2.88 -10.51 -0.39
CA TRP A 15 -3.62 -11.40 0.52
C TRP A 15 -4.42 -10.62 1.58
N ALA A 16 -3.80 -9.60 2.19
CA ALA A 16 -4.45 -8.71 3.14
C ALA A 16 -5.55 -7.86 2.48
N GLY A 17 -5.32 -7.38 1.26
CA GLY A 17 -6.32 -6.66 0.46
C GLY A 17 -7.52 -7.55 0.09
N TRP A 18 -7.29 -8.83 -0.21
CA TRP A 18 -8.36 -9.78 -0.51
C TRP A 18 -9.16 -10.15 0.75
N ALA A 19 -8.48 -10.42 1.87
CA ALA A 19 -9.11 -10.73 3.14
C ALA A 19 -9.97 -9.55 3.67
N LEU A 20 -9.42 -8.33 3.64
CA LEU A 20 -10.14 -7.13 4.05
C LEU A 20 -11.28 -6.77 3.07
N GLY A 21 -11.05 -6.95 1.76
CA GLY A 21 -12.05 -6.72 0.72
C GLY A 21 -13.21 -7.73 0.74
N ALA A 22 -12.95 -8.98 1.11
CA ALA A 22 -13.96 -10.02 1.23
C ALA A 22 -14.90 -9.81 2.42
N THR A 23 -14.41 -9.25 3.54
CA THR A 23 -15.23 -9.00 4.74
C THR A 23 -16.07 -7.73 4.70
N PHE A 24 -15.67 -6.69 3.93
CA PHE A 24 -16.35 -5.38 3.96
C PHE A 24 -16.89 -4.91 2.59
N GLY A 25 -16.83 -5.76 1.56
CA GLY A 25 -17.30 -5.43 0.21
C GLY A 25 -16.31 -4.58 -0.58
N MET A 26 -16.40 -4.66 -1.92
CA MET A 26 -15.50 -4.05 -2.90
C MET A 26 -15.26 -2.54 -2.68
N MET A 27 -16.26 -1.85 -2.12
CA MET A 27 -16.20 -0.41 -1.82
C MET A 27 -15.19 -0.07 -0.70
N THR A 28 -15.03 -0.94 0.28
CA THR A 28 -14.12 -0.72 1.42
C THR A 28 -12.68 -0.99 1.02
N ALA A 29 -12.46 -1.99 0.16
CA ALA A 29 -11.17 -2.20 -0.50
C ALA A 29 -10.77 -0.96 -1.33
N PHE A 30 -11.71 -0.36 -2.06
CA PHE A 30 -11.47 0.87 -2.81
C PHE A 30 -11.12 2.07 -1.92
N ILE A 31 -11.85 2.27 -0.82
CA ILE A 31 -11.59 3.34 0.15
C ILE A 31 -10.22 3.14 0.83
N VAL A 32 -9.90 1.91 1.25
CA VAL A 32 -8.60 1.58 1.85
C VAL A 32 -7.47 1.76 0.83
N SER A 33 -7.67 1.41 -0.44
CA SER A 33 -6.70 1.68 -1.51
C SER A 33 -6.50 3.17 -1.74
N MET A 34 -7.56 3.99 -1.71
CA MET A 34 -7.44 5.45 -1.83
C MET A 34 -6.66 6.04 -0.64
N ILE A 35 -7.02 5.65 0.58
CA ILE A 35 -6.33 6.11 1.80
C ILE A 35 -4.87 5.64 1.80
N GLY A 36 -4.61 4.38 1.44
CA GLY A 36 -3.27 3.83 1.32
C GLY A 36 -2.42 4.54 0.26
N THR A 37 -3.02 4.92 -0.87
CA THR A 37 -2.35 5.71 -1.91
C THR A 37 -2.02 7.12 -1.43
N GLY A 38 -2.95 7.77 -0.73
CA GLY A 38 -2.73 9.09 -0.14
C GLY A 38 -1.64 9.10 0.93
N ILE A 39 -1.65 8.12 1.84
CA ILE A 39 -0.60 7.95 2.87
C ILE A 39 0.73 7.58 2.21
N GLY A 40 0.73 6.68 1.24
CA GLY A 40 1.92 6.29 0.49
C GLY A 40 2.56 7.48 -0.23
N ALA A 41 1.76 8.32 -0.87
CA ALA A 41 2.23 9.55 -1.51
C ALA A 41 2.76 10.57 -0.48
N TYR A 42 2.07 10.75 0.65
CA TYR A 42 2.52 11.66 1.71
C TYR A 42 3.85 11.20 2.31
N VAL A 43 3.98 9.91 2.65
CA VAL A 43 5.21 9.34 3.17
C VAL A 43 6.31 9.35 2.12
N ALA A 44 6.01 9.08 0.85
CA ALA A 44 6.98 9.18 -0.24
C ALA A 44 7.50 10.60 -0.43
N VAL A 45 6.63 11.62 -0.40
CA VAL A 45 7.01 13.03 -0.47
C VAL A 45 7.76 13.47 0.79
N ARG A 46 7.38 12.96 1.96
CA ARG A 46 8.06 13.24 3.23
C ARG A 46 9.46 12.65 3.23
N ILE A 47 9.62 11.41 2.75
CA ILE A 47 10.92 10.75 2.59
C ILE A 47 11.72 11.46 1.49
N ALA A 48 11.14 11.81 0.34
CA ALA A 48 11.83 12.55 -0.71
C ALA A 48 12.36 13.92 -0.23
N ASN A 49 11.63 14.62 0.64
CA ASN A 49 12.11 15.88 1.23
C ASN A 49 13.15 15.70 2.35
N ASN A 50 13.17 14.55 3.03
CA ASN A 50 14.15 14.28 4.09
C ASN A 50 15.44 13.61 3.56
N TYR A 51 15.35 13.00 2.38
CA TYR A 51 16.44 12.37 1.66
C TYR A 51 16.61 13.19 0.37
N ASP A 52 17.24 14.36 0.49
CA ASP A 52 17.57 15.28 -0.60
C ASP A 52 18.24 14.51 -1.77
N ILE A 53 17.45 14.19 -2.80
CA ILE A 53 17.89 13.75 -4.13
C ILE A 53 17.41 14.80 -5.12
#